data_AF-A0A196PB92-F1
#
_entry.id   AF-A0A196PB92-F1
#
_cell.length_a   1.000
_cell.length_b   1.000
_cell.length_c   1.000
_cell.angle_alpha   90.00
_cell.angle_beta   90.00
_cell.angle_gamma   90.00
#
_symmetry.space_group_name_H-M   'P 1'
#
loop_
_entity.id
_entity.type
_entity.pdbx_description
1 polymer ?
#
loop_
_entity_poly.entity_id
_entity_poly.type
_entity_poly.pdbx_seq_one_letter_code
_entity_poly.pdbx_strand_id
1 'polypeptide(L)' 'MSKQNPAIVTCTICGKQTTGAKAMQAHLRDKHQLTGRRAHLIANPRDKQARDNHRLPKYRPAPLVRPARNLDDDFEVIE' A
#
# COMPACT_ATOMS: atom_id res chain seq x y z
N MET A 1 -0.32 29.88 -10.56
CA MET A 1 -0.21 28.87 -11.64
C MET A 1 0.76 27.78 -11.19
N SER A 2 0.26 26.59 -10.86
CA SER A 2 1.07 25.50 -10.30
C SER A 2 2.03 24.93 -11.35
N LYS A 3 3.33 25.19 -11.15
CA LYS A 3 4.43 24.71 -12.01
C LYS A 3 4.52 23.18 -11.90
N GLN A 4 3.92 22.46 -12.84
CA GLN A 4 4.14 21.02 -12.98
C GLN A 4 5.56 20.82 -13.53
N ASN A 5 6.50 20.49 -12.64
CA ASN A 5 7.83 20.03 -13.04
C ASN A 5 7.64 18.76 -13.90
N PRO A 6 8.18 18.66 -15.13
CA PRO A 6 7.98 17.49 -15.97
C PRO A 6 8.69 16.28 -15.35
N ALA A 7 7.99 15.56 -14.49
CA ALA A 7 8.49 14.31 -13.93
C ALA A 7 8.78 13.35 -15.07
N ILE A 8 10.03 12.90 -15.17
CA ILE A 8 10.43 11.86 -16.12
C ILE A 8 9.82 10.55 -15.61
N VAL A 9 8.98 9.93 -16.45
CA VAL A 9 8.29 8.67 -16.14
C VAL A 9 8.87 7.59 -17.04
N THR A 10 9.30 6.47 -16.45
CA THR A 10 9.86 5.32 -17.16
C THR A 10 8.82 4.23 -17.33
N CYS A 11 8.65 3.72 -18.55
CA CYS A 11 7.72 2.64 -18.86
C CYS A 11 8.25 1.33 -18.27
N THR A 12 7.47 0.68 -17.40
CA THR A 12 7.88 -0.60 -16.79
C THR A 12 7.78 -1.79 -17.75
N ILE A 13 7.22 -1.61 -18.95
CA ILE A 13 7.06 -2.68 -19.94
C ILE A 13 8.27 -2.73 -20.88
N CYS A 14 8.73 -1.58 -21.37
CA CYS A 14 9.82 -1.50 -22.35
C CYS A 14 11.02 -0.64 -21.92
N GLY A 15 10.99 -0.05 -20.72
CA GLY A 15 12.07 0.80 -20.20
C GLY A 15 12.16 2.20 -20.80
N LYS A 16 11.25 2.59 -21.70
CA LYS A 16 11.30 3.91 -22.35
C LYS A 16 10.96 5.04 -21.37
N GLN A 17 11.80 6.08 -21.37
CA GLN A 17 11.58 7.29 -20.57
C GLN A 17 10.73 8.29 -21.36
N THR A 18 9.79 8.92 -20.67
CA THR A 18 8.90 9.95 -21.24
C THR A 18 8.79 11.13 -20.29
N THR A 19 8.54 12.31 -20.84
CA THR A 19 8.37 13.55 -20.08
C THR A 19 6.90 13.71 -19.67
N GLY A 20 6.54 13.07 -18.56
CA GLY A 20 5.23 13.20 -17.92
C GLY A 20 4.18 12.16 -18.30
N ALA A 21 3.10 12.15 -17.53
CA ALA A 21 2.05 11.12 -17.59
C ALA A 21 1.27 11.11 -18.93
N LYS A 22 1.03 12.27 -19.54
CA LYS A 22 0.33 12.35 -20.84
C LYS A 22 1.15 11.70 -21.96
N ALA A 23 2.45 11.97 -22.00
CA ALA A 23 3.36 11.34 -22.96
C ALA A 23 3.44 9.82 -22.73
N MET A 24 3.48 9.39 -21.46
CA MET A 24 3.44 7.98 -21.11
C MET A 24 2.13 7.30 -21.54
N GLN A 25 0.96 7.93 -21.35
CA GLN A 25 -0.32 7.38 -21.81
C GLN A 25 -0.37 7.20 -23.33
N ALA A 26 0.12 8.18 -24.09
CA ALA A 26 0.21 8.07 -25.55
C ALA A 26 1.17 6.96 -25.97
N HIS A 27 2.34 6.87 -25.33
CA HIS A 27 3.30 5.79 -25.54
C HIS A 27 2.68 4.41 -25.27
N LEU A 28 1.94 4.25 -24.17
CA LEU A 28 1.28 2.99 -23.80
C LEU A 28 0.20 2.61 -24.81
N ARG A 29 -0.54 3.57 -25.35
CA ARG A 29 -1.53 3.32 -26.41
C ARG A 29 -0.87 2.86 -27.70
N ASP A 30 0.21 3.50 -28.11
CA ASP A 30 0.85 3.25 -29.41
C ASP A 30 1.73 1.99 -29.41
N LYS A 31 2.56 1.82 -28.38
CA LYS A 31 3.56 0.73 -28.30
C LYS A 31 3.04 -0.52 -27.62
N HIS A 32 2.06 -0.39 -26.75
CA HIS A 32 1.56 -1.50 -25.95
C HIS A 32 0.05 -1.74 -26.11
N GLN A 33 -0.64 -0.94 -26.94
CA GLN A 33 -2.10 -1.02 -27.12
C GLN A 33 -2.86 -0.98 -25.79
N LEU A 34 -2.25 -0.35 -24.78
CA LEU A 34 -2.77 -0.23 -23.42
C LEU A 34 -3.54 1.07 -23.31
N THR A 35 -4.81 0.97 -22.95
CA THR A 35 -5.71 2.11 -22.81
C THR A 35 -6.42 2.08 -21.45
N GLY A 36 -7.11 3.18 -21.13
CA GLY A 36 -7.92 3.31 -19.92
C GLY A 36 -7.12 3.17 -18.62
N ARG A 37 -7.66 2.41 -17.68
CA ARG A 37 -7.14 2.31 -16.30
C ARG A 37 -5.75 1.68 -16.24
N ARG A 38 -5.45 0.71 -17.09
CA ARG A 38 -4.12 0.06 -17.12
C ARG A 38 -3.02 1.05 -17.54
N ALA A 39 -3.29 1.87 -18.55
CA ALA A 39 -2.35 2.91 -18.97
C ALA A 39 -2.16 3.99 -17.90
N HIS A 40 -3.24 4.38 -17.21
CA HIS A 40 -3.18 5.37 -16.13
C HIS A 40 -2.32 4.91 -14.96
N LEU A 41 -2.41 3.65 -14.55
CA LEU A 41 -1.64 3.11 -13.42
C LEU A 41 -0.12 3.07 -13.69
N ILE A 42 0.29 2.90 -14.96
CA ILE A 42 1.69 2.90 -15.36
C ILE A 42 2.22 4.33 -15.53
N ALA A 43 1.39 5.22 -16.09
CA ALA A 43 1.73 6.63 -16.26
C ALA A 43 1.76 7.43 -14.95
N ASN A 44 0.97 7.03 -13.95
CA ASN A 44 0.88 7.66 -12.65
C ASN A 44 1.09 6.61 -11.53
N PRO A 45 2.33 6.18 -11.29
CA PRO A 45 2.61 5.19 -10.24
C PRO A 45 2.30 5.71 -8.82
N ARG A 46 2.24 7.03 -8.61
CA ARG A 46 1.86 7.65 -7.33
C ARG A 46 0.43 7.34 -6.89
N ASP A 47 -0.50 7.12 -7.82
CA ASP A 47 -1.89 6.76 -7.50
C ASP A 47 -2.04 5.35 -6.90
N LYS A 48 -1.08 4.45 -7.14
CA LYS A 48 -1.08 3.11 -6.50
C LYS A 48 -0.85 3.21 -4.99
N GLN A 49 -0.03 4.16 -4.54
CA GLN A 49 0.42 4.23 -3.15
C GLN A 49 -0.65 4.78 -2.19
N ALA A 50 -1.69 5.44 -2.71
CA ALA A 50 -2.83 5.92 -1.92
C ALA A 50 -3.82 4.81 -1.54
N ARG A 51 -3.86 3.68 -2.25
CA ARG A 51 -4.78 2.57 -1.94
C ARG A 51 -4.21 1.54 -0.97
N ASP A 52 -2.90 1.32 -0.99
CA ASP A 52 -2.24 0.36 -0.08
C ASP A 52 -2.06 0.90 1.35
N ASN A 53 -2.02 2.23 1.53
CA ASN A 53 -1.92 2.83 2.87
C ASN A 53 -3.24 2.83 3.67
N HIS A 54 -4.35 2.34 3.10
CA HIS A 54 -5.63 2.27 3.81
C HIS A 54 -6.00 0.86 4.30
N ARG A 55 -5.04 -0.08 4.26
CA ARG A 55 -5.19 -1.41 4.87
C ARG A 55 -4.11 -1.66 5.92
N LEU A 56 -4.04 -0.78 6.93
CA LEU A 56 -3.66 -1.30 8.24
C LEU A 56 -4.68 -2.40 8.58
N PRO A 57 -4.27 -3.65 8.82
CA PRO A 57 -5.16 -4.62 9.44
C PRO A 57 -5.62 -3.98 10.75
N LYS A 58 -6.93 -3.90 10.97
CA LYS A 58 -7.49 -3.49 12.26
C LYS A 58 -6.89 -4.43 13.30
N TYR A 59 -5.85 -3.98 14.00
CA TYR A 59 -5.31 -4.67 15.15
C TYR A 59 -6.47 -4.79 16.13
N ARG A 60 -6.98 -6.01 16.29
CA ARG A 60 -7.96 -6.31 17.33
C ARG A 60 -7.11 -6.60 18.56
N PRO A 61 -7.01 -5.69 19.55
CA PRO A 61 -6.25 -6.00 20.75
C PRO A 61 -6.82 -7.30 21.35
N ALA A 62 -5.94 -8.24 21.67
CA ALA A 62 -6.32 -9.46 22.36
C ALA A 62 -7.06 -9.08 23.66
N PRO A 63 -8.08 -9.85 24.08
CA PRO A 63 -8.69 -9.64 25.38
C PRO A 63 -7.59 -9.76 26.43
N LEU A 64 -7.43 -8.72 27.26
CA LEU A 64 -6.53 -8.71 28.39
C LEU A 64 -6.92 -9.90 29.29
N VAL A 65 -6.15 -10.97 29.24
CA VAL A 65 -6.25 -12.08 30.17
C VAL A 65 -5.97 -11.48 31.55
N ARG A 66 -6.99 -11.43 32.40
CA ARG A 66 -6.81 -11.04 33.81
C ARG A 66 -6.00 -12.17 34.46
N PRO A 67 -4.87 -11.90 35.13
CA PRO A 67 -4.22 -12.94 35.91
C PRO A 67 -5.15 -13.35 37.05
N ALA A 68 -5.65 -14.58 37.01
CA ALA A 68 -6.37 -15.17 38.13
C ALA A 68 -5.34 -15.55 39.20
N ARG A 69 -5.27 -14.67 40.21
CA ARG A 69 -4.89 -14.84 41.62
C ARG A 69 -4.07 -16.09 41.98
N ASN A 70 -2.91 -15.84 42.59
CA ASN A 70 -2.21 -16.80 43.45
C ASN A 70 -3.23 -17.41 44.41
N LEU A 71 -3.35 -18.74 44.37
CA LEU A 71 -3.93 -19.52 45.45
C LEU A 71 -2.77 -19.82 46.38
N ASP A 72 -2.43 -18.84 47.20
CA ASP A 72 -1.57 -19.05 48.36
C ASP A 72 -2.35 -19.89 49.38
N ASP A 73 -1.68 -20.94 49.85
CA ASP A 73 -1.79 -21.52 51.20
C ASP A 73 -3.18 -22.03 51.66
N ASP A 74 -3.38 -23.35 51.56
CA ASP A 74 -4.13 -24.07 52.60
C ASP A 74 -3.36 -25.36 52.93
N PHE A 75 -2.54 -25.22 53.97
CA PHE A 75 -1.84 -26.27 54.68
C PHE A 75 -2.85 -27.06 55.52
N GLU A 76 -3.33 -28.21 55.01
CA GLU A 76 -4.04 -29.16 55.87
C GLU A 76 -3.03 -29.96 56.71
N VAL A 77 -2.78 -29.49 57.94
CA VAL A 77 -2.35 -30.31 59.08
C VAL A 77 -3.19 -29.95 60.29
N ILE A 78 -4.16 -30.80 60.62
CA ILE A 78 -4.74 -31.01 61.97
C ILE A 78 -5.43 -32.40 61.87
N GLU A 79 -5.26 -33.46 62.67
CA GLU A 79 -4.53 -33.83 63.90
C GLU A 79 -4.25 -35.35 63.82
#